data_AF-W0E8T4-F1
#
_entry.id   AF-W0E8T4-F1
#
_cell.length_a   1.000
_cell.length_b   1.000
_cell.length_c   1.000
_cell.angle_alpha   90.00
_cell.angle_beta   90.00
_cell.angle_gamma   90.00
#
_symmetry.space_group_name_H-M   'P 1'
#
loop_
_entity.id
_entity.type
_entity.pdbx_description
1 polymer ?
#
loop_
_entity_poly.entity_id
_entity_poly.type
_entity_poly.pdbx_seq_one_letter_code
_entity_poly.pdbx_strand_id
1 'polypeptide(L)'
;MRTTSTVLGGVRILAALLMATTAQADEQAAIDGCSDRLMSVGGPDARSGGEVLNTEFSEAGILVVLLDDGGTVWRCIAYDDGTVGDLTIARGSDDGEGAMAGDGDGQGITTTERVHFHRGEDSATRTKTLSPGASIRYLLGARAEQFLSVRVTPHTASLDYQIINPDGSFLLDMTPSDRSYRGQLWQSGDHVVEVINRGSKMVPYNVTLKIE
;
A
#
# COMPACT_ATOMS: atom_id res chain seq x y z
N MET A 1 -74.37 8.08 14.76
CA MET A 1 -73.98 9.41 15.27
C MET A 1 -72.98 9.18 16.39
N ARG A 2 -71.69 9.47 16.18
CA ARG A 2 -70.93 10.57 16.85
C ARG A 2 -70.80 10.35 18.37
N THR A 3 -69.66 10.28 19.05
CA THR A 3 -68.24 10.58 18.74
C THR A 3 -67.38 10.08 19.94
N THR A 4 -66.14 9.63 19.69
CA THR A 4 -64.88 9.77 20.49
C THR A 4 -64.87 9.81 22.04
N SER A 5 -64.00 9.02 22.67
CA SER A 5 -62.72 9.55 23.21
C SER A 5 -61.75 8.49 23.76
N THR A 6 -60.49 8.74 23.43
CA THR A 6 -59.21 8.07 23.70
C THR A 6 -58.68 8.35 25.11
N VAL A 7 -57.93 7.42 25.75
CA VAL A 7 -56.77 7.76 26.60
C VAL A 7 -55.69 6.66 26.50
N LEU A 8 -54.48 7.10 26.19
CA LEU A 8 -53.20 6.40 26.08
C LEU A 8 -52.58 6.01 27.45
N GLY A 9 -51.84 4.89 27.46
CA GLY A 9 -50.38 4.91 27.58
C GLY A 9 -49.73 5.10 28.96
N GLY A 10 -48.82 4.19 29.29
CA GLY A 10 -47.90 4.34 30.42
C GLY A 10 -46.75 3.31 30.42
N VAL A 11 -46.06 3.12 29.28
CA VAL A 11 -44.77 2.41 29.28
C VAL A 11 -43.68 3.45 29.56
N ARG A 12 -43.06 3.38 30.74
CA ARG A 12 -41.87 4.17 31.05
C ARG A 12 -40.67 3.50 30.40
N ILE A 13 -40.24 4.02 29.26
CA ILE A 13 -38.91 3.73 28.70
C ILE A 13 -37.91 4.59 29.47
N LEU A 14 -37.00 3.94 30.21
CA LEU A 14 -35.78 4.59 30.70
C LEU A 14 -34.98 5.02 29.46
N ALA A 15 -34.94 6.32 29.19
CA ALA A 15 -34.01 6.89 28.23
C ALA A 15 -32.62 6.93 28.90
N ALA A 16 -31.74 5.99 28.55
CA ALA A 16 -30.32 6.15 28.76
C ALA A 16 -29.81 7.18 27.74
N LEU A 17 -29.62 8.43 28.18
CA LEU A 17 -28.83 9.41 27.42
C LEU A 17 -27.37 8.94 27.45
N LEU A 18 -26.93 8.30 26.37
CA LEU A 18 -25.50 8.16 26.07
C LEU A 18 -25.00 9.54 25.60
N MET A 19 -24.24 10.23 26.44
CA MET A 19 -23.44 11.35 25.99
C MET A 19 -22.31 10.78 25.14
N ALA A 20 -22.42 10.86 23.83
CA ALA A 20 -21.29 10.62 22.94
C ALA A 20 -20.24 11.68 23.25
N THR A 21 -19.07 11.26 23.73
CA THR A 21 -17.94 12.17 23.94
C THR A 21 -17.47 12.71 22.59
N THR A 22 -16.94 13.94 22.54
CA THR A 22 -16.49 14.57 21.29
C THR A 22 -15.55 13.67 20.48
N ALA A 23 -14.65 12.96 21.15
CA ALA A 23 -13.75 11.99 20.53
C ALA A 23 -14.45 10.86 19.73
N GLN A 24 -15.66 10.44 20.12
CA GLN A 24 -16.44 9.45 19.37
C GLN A 24 -17.13 10.05 18.15
N ALA A 25 -17.49 11.34 18.20
CA ALA A 25 -18.06 12.04 17.05
C ALA A 25 -17.00 12.32 15.99
N ASP A 26 -15.79 12.68 16.44
CA ASP A 26 -14.63 12.95 15.59
C ASP A 26 -14.15 11.66 14.88
N GLU A 27 -14.14 10.53 15.60
CA GLU A 27 -13.86 9.21 15.01
C GLU A 27 -14.93 8.79 14.01
N GLN A 28 -16.21 9.00 14.34
CA GLN A 28 -17.31 8.65 13.46
C GLN A 28 -17.27 9.45 12.15
N ALA A 29 -16.92 10.75 12.21
CA ALA A 29 -16.77 11.58 11.01
C ALA A 29 -15.67 11.04 10.09
N ALA A 30 -14.53 10.61 10.64
CA ALA A 30 -13.45 9.99 9.88
C ALA A 30 -13.87 8.67 9.23
N ILE A 31 -14.59 7.81 9.95
CA ILE A 31 -15.14 6.56 9.42
C ILE A 31 -16.10 6.84 8.27
N ASP A 32 -17.06 7.76 8.47
CA ASP A 32 -18.07 8.12 7.48
C ASP A 32 -17.41 8.65 6.20
N GLY A 33 -16.42 9.55 6.34
CA GLY A 33 -15.65 10.07 5.22
C GLY A 33 -14.91 8.97 4.45
N CYS A 34 -14.28 8.03 5.16
CA CYS A 34 -13.58 6.90 4.55
C CYS A 34 -14.53 5.96 3.78
N SER A 35 -15.69 5.63 4.36
CA SER A 35 -16.71 4.82 3.71
C SER A 35 -17.28 5.50 2.47
N ASP A 36 -17.55 6.80 2.53
CA ASP A 36 -18.03 7.60 1.39
C ASP A 36 -17.00 7.63 0.25
N ARG A 37 -15.72 7.82 0.58
CA ARG A 37 -14.65 7.81 -0.41
C ARG A 37 -14.50 6.44 -1.04
N LEU A 38 -14.58 5.37 -0.24
CA LEU A 38 -14.53 3.99 -0.72
C LEU A 38 -15.66 3.69 -1.71
N MET A 39 -16.90 4.06 -1.40
CA MET A 39 -18.03 3.92 -2.34
C MET A 39 -17.81 4.65 -3.67
N SER A 40 -17.06 5.75 -3.66
CA SER A 40 -16.75 6.52 -4.87
C SER A 40 -15.68 5.89 -5.75
N VAL A 41 -14.72 5.11 -5.20
CA VAL A 41 -13.52 4.70 -5.94
C VAL A 41 -13.34 3.18 -6.05
N GLY A 42 -13.89 2.39 -5.12
CA GLY A 42 -13.66 0.95 -5.04
C GLY A 42 -14.54 0.08 -5.94
N GLY A 43 -15.21 0.66 -6.94
CA GLY A 43 -16.01 -0.10 -7.90
C GLY A 43 -17.31 -0.69 -7.32
N PRO A 44 -17.88 -1.74 -7.96
CA PRO A 44 -19.15 -2.34 -7.55
C PRO A 44 -19.15 -2.94 -6.14
N ASP A 45 -18.02 -3.51 -5.72
CA ASP A 45 -17.88 -4.26 -4.47
C ASP A 45 -17.70 -3.35 -3.25
N ALA A 46 -17.39 -2.07 -3.47
CA ALA A 46 -17.23 -1.06 -2.45
C ALA A 46 -18.50 -0.26 -2.12
N ARG A 47 -19.64 -0.58 -2.76
CA ARG A 47 -20.89 0.21 -2.67
C ARG A 47 -21.56 0.21 -1.29
N SER A 48 -21.18 -0.71 -0.41
CA SER A 48 -21.61 -0.74 0.99
C SER A 48 -20.81 0.20 1.89
N GLY A 49 -19.72 0.80 1.39
CA GLY A 49 -18.81 1.65 2.18
C GLY A 49 -17.79 0.87 3.01
N GLY A 50 -17.79 -0.46 2.89
CA GLY A 50 -16.86 -1.37 3.57
C GLY A 50 -17.14 -1.55 5.06
N GLU A 51 -16.78 -2.71 5.60
CA GLU A 51 -16.80 -3.02 7.02
C GLU A 51 -15.53 -2.49 7.70
N VAL A 52 -15.68 -1.76 8.81
CA VAL A 52 -14.54 -1.27 9.60
C VAL A 52 -13.89 -2.43 10.36
N LEU A 53 -12.64 -2.74 10.00
CA LEU A 53 -11.83 -3.76 10.67
C LEU A 53 -11.05 -3.21 11.86
N ASN A 54 -10.51 -2.00 11.72
CA ASN A 54 -9.64 -1.39 12.73
C ASN A 54 -9.62 0.14 12.59
N THR A 55 -9.53 0.84 13.71
CA THR A 55 -9.31 2.30 13.77
C THR A 55 -8.12 2.62 14.67
N GLU A 56 -7.22 3.49 14.19
CA GLU A 56 -6.04 3.94 14.94
C GLU A 56 -5.88 5.45 14.84
N PHE A 57 -5.70 6.10 15.99
CA PHE A 57 -5.52 7.55 16.07
C PHE A 57 -4.03 7.92 16.04
N SER A 58 -3.69 8.92 15.25
CA SER A 58 -2.34 9.51 15.18
C SER A 58 -2.40 11.02 15.05
N GLU A 59 -1.28 11.70 15.31
CA GLU A 59 -1.12 13.14 15.07
C GLU A 59 -1.26 13.50 13.58
N ALA A 60 -1.06 12.53 12.69
CA ALA A 60 -1.17 12.69 11.23
C ALA A 60 -2.58 12.43 10.67
N GLY A 61 -3.54 12.05 11.52
CA GLY A 61 -4.91 11.67 11.12
C GLY A 61 -5.35 10.35 11.74
N ILE A 62 -6.60 9.97 11.47
CA ILE A 62 -7.24 8.73 11.92
C ILE A 62 -7.13 7.71 10.80
N LEU A 63 -6.45 6.61 11.09
CA LEU A 63 -6.34 5.46 10.22
C LEU A 63 -7.58 4.58 10.39
N VAL A 64 -8.33 4.37 9.30
CA VAL A 64 -9.48 3.47 9.23
C VAL A 64 -9.17 2.35 8.24
N VAL A 65 -9.20 1.11 8.70
CA VAL A 65 -9.04 -0.08 7.86
C VAL A 65 -10.43 -0.61 7.52
N LEU A 66 -10.74 -0.69 6.23
CA LEU A 66 -12.04 -1.13 5.71
C LEU A 66 -11.89 -2.43 4.92
N LEU A 67 -12.90 -3.30 4.94
CA LEU A 67 -13.02 -4.47 4.08
C LEU A 67 -14.23 -4.28 3.17
N ASP A 68 -14.05 -4.32 1.86
CA ASP A 68 -15.19 -4.29 0.94
C ASP A 68 -15.83 -5.68 0.73
N ASP A 69 -16.98 -5.71 0.05
CA ASP A 69 -17.73 -6.96 -0.18
C ASP A 69 -16.99 -7.93 -1.11
N GLY A 70 -16.00 -7.44 -1.86
CA GLY A 70 -15.13 -8.22 -2.73
C GLY A 70 -13.98 -8.89 -1.97
N GLY A 71 -13.76 -8.52 -0.71
CA GLY A 71 -12.68 -9.03 0.15
C GLY A 71 -11.40 -8.18 0.13
N THR A 72 -11.43 -7.01 -0.52
CA THR A 72 -10.27 -6.12 -0.59
C THR A 72 -10.22 -5.29 0.68
N VAL A 73 -9.05 -5.29 1.32
CA VAL A 73 -8.76 -4.49 2.50
C VAL A 73 -8.21 -3.15 2.06
N TRP A 74 -8.89 -2.09 2.47
CA TRP A 74 -8.54 -0.70 2.24
C TRP A 74 -7.97 -0.06 3.51
N ARG A 75 -7.05 0.87 3.32
CA ARG A 75 -6.44 1.70 4.35
C ARG A 75 -6.75 3.15 4.04
N CYS A 76 -7.52 3.78 4.90
CA CYS A 76 -7.94 5.15 4.78
C CYS A 76 -7.30 6.01 5.86
N ILE A 77 -6.80 7.20 5.52
CA ILE A 77 -6.44 8.23 6.48
C ILE A 77 -7.45 9.36 6.35
N ALA A 78 -8.22 9.62 7.40
CA ALA A 78 -9.18 10.71 7.47
C ALA A 78 -8.99 11.57 8.72
N TYR A 79 -9.51 12.78 8.69
CA TYR A 79 -9.43 13.74 9.80
C TYR A 79 -10.74 13.80 10.60
N ASP A 80 -10.72 14.49 11.73
CA ASP A 80 -11.86 14.66 12.64
C ASP A 80 -13.07 15.37 12.01
N ASP A 81 -12.86 16.07 10.90
CA ASP A 81 -13.91 16.69 10.10
C ASP A 81 -14.49 15.78 8.99
N GLY A 82 -14.03 14.54 8.91
CA GLY A 82 -14.42 13.55 7.90
C GLY A 82 -13.76 13.75 6.53
N THR A 83 -12.82 14.68 6.40
CA THR A 83 -12.04 14.81 5.16
C THR A 83 -11.08 13.63 5.01
N VAL A 84 -11.06 13.02 3.82
CA VAL A 84 -10.15 11.90 3.51
C VAL A 84 -8.88 12.44 2.88
N GLY A 85 -7.75 12.19 3.55
CA GLY A 85 -6.42 12.56 3.07
C GLY A 85 -5.82 11.50 2.16
N ASP A 86 -6.04 10.21 2.44
CA ASP A 86 -5.54 9.11 1.62
C ASP A 86 -6.47 7.89 1.70
N LEU A 87 -6.60 7.14 0.60
CA LEU A 87 -7.30 5.86 0.57
C LEU A 87 -6.56 4.91 -0.37
N THR A 88 -6.00 3.84 0.19
CA THR A 88 -5.19 2.88 -0.57
C THR A 88 -5.59 1.44 -0.27
N ILE A 89 -5.32 0.55 -1.22
CA ILE A 89 -5.50 -0.89 -1.01
C ILE A 89 -4.38 -1.38 -0.09
N ALA A 90 -4.72 -1.90 1.09
CA ALA A 90 -3.78 -2.59 1.98
C ALA A 90 -3.58 -4.05 1.59
N ARG A 91 -4.64 -4.74 1.15
CA ARG A 91 -4.58 -6.10 0.59
C ARG A 91 -5.66 -6.24 -0.47
N GLY A 92 -5.28 -6.47 -1.72
CA GLY A 92 -6.23 -6.78 -2.78
C GLY A 92 -6.84 -8.16 -2.57
N SER A 93 -8.11 -8.33 -2.93
CA SER A 93 -8.67 -9.64 -3.21
C SER A 93 -7.86 -10.30 -4.32
N ASP A 94 -7.35 -11.49 -4.08
CA ASP A 94 -6.75 -12.32 -5.13
C ASP A 94 -7.87 -13.03 -5.89
N ASP A 95 -8.65 -12.27 -6.65
CA ASP A 95 -9.77 -12.78 -7.47
C ASP A 95 -9.38 -12.94 -8.96
N GLY A 96 -8.12 -12.70 -9.32
CA GLY A 96 -7.61 -12.98 -10.65
C GLY A 96 -8.14 -12.07 -11.76
N GLU A 97 -8.87 -11.00 -11.43
CA GLU A 97 -9.27 -9.96 -12.39
C GLU A 97 -8.44 -8.69 -12.16
N GLY A 98 -7.32 -8.61 -12.86
CA GLY A 98 -6.52 -7.38 -12.86
C GLY A 98 -7.30 -6.20 -13.43
N ALA A 99 -7.56 -5.18 -12.61
CA ALA A 99 -7.55 -3.76 -13.01
C ALA A 99 -7.72 -2.80 -11.82
N MET A 100 -6.62 -2.14 -11.44
CA MET A 100 -6.48 -0.69 -11.19
C MET A 100 -7.61 0.09 -10.48
N ALA A 101 -7.38 0.55 -9.24
CA ALA A 101 -7.57 1.95 -8.82
C ALA A 101 -7.09 2.17 -7.38
N GLY A 102 -6.22 3.15 -7.19
CA GLY A 102 -5.68 3.56 -5.91
C GLY A 102 -4.65 4.66 -6.15
N ASP A 103 -5.15 5.77 -6.69
CA ASP A 103 -4.46 7.05 -6.82
C ASP A 103 -4.17 7.55 -5.40
N GLY A 104 -3.10 7.02 -4.80
CA GLY A 104 -2.57 7.45 -3.51
C GLY A 104 -1.56 8.55 -3.77
N ASP A 105 -1.89 9.76 -3.31
CA ASP A 105 -0.99 10.90 -3.33
C ASP A 105 0.32 10.57 -2.59
N GLY A 106 1.36 10.23 -3.34
CA GLY A 106 2.76 10.43 -2.96
C GLY A 106 3.33 9.62 -1.79
N GLN A 107 2.65 8.60 -1.28
CA GLN A 107 3.26 7.62 -0.37
C GLN A 107 3.63 6.35 -1.13
N GLY A 108 4.95 6.19 -1.29
CA GLY A 108 5.55 5.11 -2.02
C GLY A 108 5.08 3.73 -1.63
N ILE A 109 4.42 3.03 -2.54
CA ILE A 109 4.18 1.60 -2.40
C ILE A 109 5.50 0.86 -2.66
N THR A 110 5.86 -0.04 -1.76
CA THR A 110 6.92 -1.03 -2.01
C THR A 110 6.29 -2.30 -2.59
N THR A 111 6.62 -2.64 -3.83
CA THR A 111 6.21 -3.92 -4.44
C THR A 111 7.38 -4.89 -4.52
N THR A 112 7.09 -6.19 -4.59
CA THR A 112 8.13 -7.24 -4.67
C THR A 112 7.90 -8.09 -5.91
N GLU A 113 8.95 -8.31 -6.70
CA GLU A 113 8.96 -9.14 -7.91
C GLU A 113 10.07 -10.19 -7.81
N ARG A 114 9.72 -11.47 -8.01
CA ARG A 114 10.73 -12.53 -8.14
C ARG A 114 11.26 -12.60 -9.57
N VAL A 115 12.56 -12.46 -9.73
CA VAL A 115 13.24 -12.51 -11.02
C VAL A 115 13.65 -13.94 -11.32
N HIS A 116 13.18 -14.44 -12.46
CA HIS A 116 13.60 -15.72 -13.02
C HIS A 116 14.33 -15.43 -14.34
N PHE A 117 15.47 -16.08 -14.54
CA PHE A 117 16.18 -16.05 -15.82
C PHE A 117 15.61 -17.11 -16.76
N HIS A 118 15.57 -16.80 -18.06
CA HIS A 118 15.22 -17.80 -19.05
C HIS A 118 16.29 -18.91 -19.08
N ARG A 119 15.92 -20.09 -19.59
CA ARG A 119 16.84 -21.22 -19.66
C ARG A 119 18.06 -20.85 -20.51
N GLY A 120 19.24 -20.88 -19.91
CA GLY A 120 20.50 -20.55 -20.57
C GLY A 120 20.88 -19.06 -20.51
N GLU A 121 20.05 -18.23 -19.89
CA GLU A 121 20.37 -16.84 -19.59
C GLU A 121 20.86 -16.70 -18.15
N ASP A 122 21.81 -15.79 -17.97
CA ASP A 122 22.38 -15.40 -16.68
C ASP A 122 21.94 -13.99 -16.27
N SER A 123 21.10 -13.35 -17.09
CA SER A 123 20.64 -11.98 -16.89
C SER A 123 19.18 -11.78 -17.24
N ALA A 124 18.57 -10.76 -16.63
CA ALA A 124 17.22 -10.31 -16.93
C ALA A 124 17.19 -8.78 -16.92
N THR A 125 16.44 -8.20 -17.87
CA THR A 125 16.13 -6.77 -17.86
C THR A 125 14.64 -6.57 -17.59
N ARG A 126 14.32 -5.55 -16.81
CA ARG A 126 12.94 -5.12 -16.50
C ARG A 126 12.81 -3.63 -16.77
N THR A 127 11.69 -3.25 -17.38
CA THR A 127 11.29 -1.85 -17.57
C THR A 127 10.14 -1.57 -16.63
N LYS A 128 10.27 -0.54 -15.80
CA LYS A 128 9.29 -0.17 -14.78
C LYS A 128 9.23 1.35 -14.64
N THR A 129 8.24 1.80 -13.89
CA THR A 129 8.05 3.19 -13.51
C THR A 129 7.83 3.25 -12.01
N LEU A 130 8.56 4.12 -11.31
CA LEU A 130 8.37 4.36 -9.88
C LEU A 130 7.73 5.72 -9.66
N SER A 131 6.59 5.73 -8.95
CA SER A 131 6.00 6.94 -8.39
C SER A 131 6.91 7.56 -7.32
N PRO A 132 6.72 8.84 -6.96
CA PRO A 132 7.40 9.46 -5.82
C PRO A 132 7.25 8.62 -4.54
N GLY A 133 8.34 8.47 -3.79
CA GLY A 133 8.42 7.66 -2.58
C GLY A 133 8.46 6.14 -2.81
N ALA A 134 8.05 5.63 -3.97
CA ALA A 134 7.84 4.19 -4.20
C ALA A 134 9.14 3.41 -4.32
N SER A 135 9.07 2.11 -4.03
CA SER A 135 10.18 1.18 -4.29
C SER A 135 9.72 -0.14 -4.93
N ILE A 136 10.63 -0.80 -5.62
CA ILE A 136 10.45 -2.16 -6.12
C ILE A 136 11.61 -3.02 -5.60
N ARG A 137 11.27 -4.16 -4.99
CA ARG A 137 12.20 -5.20 -4.53
C ARG A 137 12.25 -6.33 -5.54
N TYR A 138 13.43 -6.61 -6.07
CA TYR A 138 13.69 -7.73 -6.95
C TYR A 138 14.32 -8.87 -6.15
N LEU A 139 13.60 -9.98 -6.01
CA LEU A 139 14.13 -11.20 -5.39
C LEU A 139 14.90 -12.02 -6.42
N LEU A 140 16.18 -12.26 -6.13
CA LEU A 140 17.11 -13.01 -6.96
C LEU A 140 17.59 -14.24 -6.21
N GLY A 141 17.15 -15.42 -6.66
CA GLY A 141 17.68 -16.67 -6.16
C GLY A 141 19.09 -16.89 -6.69
N ALA A 142 20.08 -16.91 -5.80
CA ALA A 142 21.49 -17.06 -6.16
C ALA A 142 22.22 -17.97 -5.18
N ARG A 143 23.38 -18.48 -5.60
CA ARG A 143 24.29 -19.27 -4.76
C ARG A 143 25.43 -18.39 -4.27
N ALA A 144 26.00 -18.78 -3.14
CA ALA A 144 27.25 -18.21 -2.67
C ALA A 144 28.34 -18.37 -3.73
N GLU A 145 29.31 -17.46 -3.69
CA GLU A 145 30.47 -17.32 -4.58
C GLU A 145 30.17 -16.87 -6.01
N GLN A 146 28.91 -16.72 -6.41
CA GLN A 146 28.53 -16.13 -7.70
C GLN A 146 28.75 -14.61 -7.72
N PHE A 147 28.93 -14.03 -8.90
CA PHE A 147 28.99 -12.58 -9.06
C PHE A 147 27.63 -12.02 -9.46
N LEU A 148 27.10 -11.11 -8.63
CA LEU A 148 25.93 -10.31 -8.97
C LEU A 148 26.37 -9.00 -9.62
N SER A 149 25.80 -8.68 -10.78
CA SER A 149 25.89 -7.36 -11.39
C SER A 149 24.51 -6.70 -11.45
N VAL A 150 24.44 -5.44 -11.03
CA VAL A 150 23.21 -4.63 -11.04
C VAL A 150 23.47 -3.33 -11.78
N ARG A 151 22.59 -3.02 -12.73
CA ARG A 151 22.57 -1.73 -13.42
C ARG A 151 21.16 -1.17 -13.43
N VAL A 152 20.99 -0.01 -12.81
CA VAL A 152 19.73 0.74 -12.81
C VAL A 152 19.91 1.96 -13.71
N THR A 153 19.07 2.08 -14.74
CA THR A 153 19.13 3.16 -15.75
C THR A 153 17.82 3.93 -15.73
N PRO A 154 17.69 4.96 -14.88
CA PRO A 154 16.52 5.83 -14.93
C PRO A 154 16.59 6.80 -16.11
N HIS A 155 15.43 7.22 -16.61
CA HIS A 155 15.36 8.01 -17.84
C HIS A 155 15.14 9.51 -17.61
N THR A 156 14.45 9.90 -16.53
CA THR A 156 14.00 11.29 -16.33
C THR A 156 14.55 11.96 -15.07
N ALA A 157 14.92 11.19 -14.04
CA ALA A 157 15.51 11.68 -12.78
C ALA A 157 16.38 10.59 -12.13
N SER A 158 17.05 10.89 -11.03
CA SER A 158 17.86 9.92 -10.29
C SER A 158 17.00 8.98 -9.45
N LEU A 159 17.44 7.73 -9.32
CA LEU A 159 16.93 6.75 -8.36
C LEU A 159 18.07 6.33 -7.43
N ASP A 160 17.72 5.75 -6.30
CA ASP A 160 18.66 5.05 -5.42
C ASP A 160 18.40 3.55 -5.49
N TYR A 161 19.39 2.75 -5.13
CA TYR A 161 19.18 1.32 -4.90
C TYR A 161 20.09 0.79 -3.79
N GLN A 162 19.67 -0.32 -3.19
CA GLN A 162 20.41 -1.07 -2.18
C GLN A 162 20.32 -2.56 -2.47
N ILE A 163 21.23 -3.34 -1.89
CA ILE A 163 21.25 -4.80 -2.04
C ILE A 163 21.30 -5.44 -0.66
N ILE A 164 20.37 -6.36 -0.40
CA ILE A 164 20.19 -7.04 0.89
C ILE A 164 20.43 -8.53 0.69
N ASN A 165 21.20 -9.14 1.59
CA ASN A 165 21.46 -10.57 1.64
C ASN A 165 20.24 -11.34 2.18
N PRO A 166 20.21 -12.67 2.01
CA PRO A 166 19.14 -13.52 2.54
C PRO A 166 18.93 -13.41 4.06
N ASP A 167 19.96 -13.07 4.83
CA ASP A 167 19.89 -12.85 6.28
C ASP A 167 19.39 -11.45 6.70
N GLY A 168 19.11 -10.57 5.73
CA GLY A 168 18.68 -9.19 5.96
C GLY A 168 19.81 -8.17 6.10
N SER A 169 21.07 -8.60 6.10
CA SER A 169 22.22 -7.68 6.11
C SER A 169 22.40 -6.98 4.75
N PHE A 170 22.97 -5.78 4.73
CA PHE A 170 23.29 -5.09 3.48
C PHE A 170 24.53 -5.70 2.83
N LEU A 171 24.39 -6.13 1.57
CA LEU A 171 25.52 -6.36 0.67
C LEU A 171 26.02 -5.05 0.09
N LEU A 172 25.10 -4.13 -0.19
CA LEU A 172 25.36 -2.79 -0.66
C LEU A 172 24.38 -1.84 0.03
N ASP A 173 24.92 -0.90 0.81
CA ASP A 173 24.14 0.22 1.33
C ASP A 173 23.59 1.08 0.19
N MET A 174 22.52 1.82 0.49
CA MET A 174 21.86 2.68 -0.48
C MET A 174 22.83 3.60 -1.22
N THR A 175 22.81 3.53 -2.55
CA THR A 175 23.67 4.30 -3.45
C THR A 175 22.86 4.82 -4.64
N PRO A 176 23.26 5.96 -5.25
CA PRO A 176 22.63 6.45 -6.46
C PRO A 176 22.78 5.49 -7.65
N SER A 177 21.77 5.47 -8.53
CA SER A 177 21.66 4.58 -9.69
C SER A 177 22.69 4.84 -10.79
N ASP A 178 23.39 5.98 -10.77
CA ASP A 178 24.46 6.30 -11.73
C ASP A 178 25.71 5.42 -11.55
N ARG A 179 25.79 4.67 -10.44
CA ARG A 179 26.83 3.68 -10.17
C ARG A 179 26.28 2.27 -10.35
N SER A 180 26.85 1.53 -11.28
CA SER A 180 26.59 0.09 -11.39
C SER A 180 27.31 -0.69 -10.28
N TYR A 181 26.68 -1.76 -9.80
CA TYR A 181 27.29 -2.68 -8.85
C TYR A 181 27.79 -3.94 -9.57
N ARG A 182 28.95 -4.44 -9.14
CA ARG A 182 29.40 -5.81 -9.39
C ARG A 182 30.13 -6.31 -8.15
N GLY A 183 29.70 -7.42 -7.59
CA GLY A 183 30.34 -8.00 -6.41
C GLY A 183 29.97 -9.46 -6.21
N GLN A 184 30.77 -10.15 -5.41
CA GLN A 184 30.58 -11.57 -5.11
C GLN A 184 29.53 -11.73 -4.00
N LEU A 185 28.65 -12.71 -4.17
CA LEU A 185 27.67 -13.10 -3.17
C LEU A 185 28.33 -14.05 -2.16
N TRP A 186 28.18 -13.79 -0.88
CA TRP A 186 28.78 -14.60 0.19
C TRP A 186 27.75 -15.54 0.85
N GLN A 187 26.49 -15.46 0.41
CA GLN A 187 25.40 -16.29 0.90
C GLN A 187 24.63 -16.91 -0.27
N SER A 188 23.98 -18.03 -0.01
CA SER A 188 23.01 -18.63 -0.94
C SER A 188 21.59 -18.29 -0.48
N GLY A 189 20.68 -18.07 -1.42
CA GLY A 189 19.30 -17.73 -1.14
C GLY A 189 18.81 -16.54 -1.96
N ASP A 190 17.71 -15.95 -1.50
CA ASP A 190 17.11 -14.78 -2.14
C ASP A 190 17.81 -13.52 -1.71
N HIS A 191 18.54 -12.90 -2.64
CA HIS A 191 19.07 -11.55 -2.47
C HIS A 191 18.01 -10.56 -2.94
N VAL A 192 17.89 -9.43 -2.25
CA VAL A 192 16.96 -8.37 -2.62
C VAL A 192 17.73 -7.24 -3.25
N VAL A 193 17.37 -6.85 -4.47
CA VAL A 193 17.76 -5.55 -5.04
C VAL A 193 16.56 -4.62 -4.91
N GLU A 194 16.66 -3.59 -4.08
CA GLU A 194 15.58 -2.63 -3.89
C GLU A 194 15.92 -1.33 -4.62
N VAL A 195 15.09 -0.95 -5.59
CA VAL A 195 15.18 0.31 -6.31
C VAL A 195 14.15 1.27 -5.74
N ILE A 196 14.59 2.47 -5.35
CA ILE A 196 13.82 3.42 -4.56
C ILE A 196 13.76 4.76 -5.27
N ASN A 197 12.57 5.34 -5.36
CA ASN A 197 12.38 6.71 -5.82
C ASN A 197 12.16 7.63 -4.63
N ARG A 198 13.24 8.26 -4.15
CA ARG A 198 13.16 9.27 -3.08
C ARG A 198 12.82 10.68 -3.58
N GLY A 199 12.64 10.84 -4.88
CA GLY A 199 12.30 12.11 -5.51
C GLY A 199 10.80 12.41 -5.47
N SER A 200 10.44 13.59 -5.97
CA SER A 200 9.05 14.06 -6.05
C SER A 200 8.41 13.86 -7.43
N LYS A 201 9.12 13.20 -8.36
CA LYS A 201 8.65 12.95 -9.73
C LYS A 201 8.54 11.45 -9.98
N MET A 202 7.62 11.07 -10.84
CA MET A 202 7.56 9.73 -11.39
C MET A 202 8.76 9.49 -12.32
N VAL A 203 9.41 8.33 -12.18
CA VAL A 203 10.65 7.99 -12.91
C VAL A 203 10.52 6.63 -13.61
N PRO A 204 10.43 6.61 -14.95
CA PRO A 204 10.64 5.38 -15.72
C PRO A 204 12.13 5.00 -15.70
N TYR A 205 12.40 3.70 -15.61
CA TYR A 205 13.75 3.15 -15.59
C TYR A 205 13.81 1.73 -16.17
N ASN A 206 15.04 1.33 -16.53
CA ASN A 206 15.38 -0.07 -16.80
C ASN A 206 16.31 -0.58 -15.70
N VAL A 207 16.08 -1.80 -15.22
CA VAL A 207 17.04 -2.52 -14.37
C VAL A 207 17.52 -3.78 -15.07
N THR A 208 18.83 -3.99 -15.08
CA THR A 208 19.46 -5.21 -15.56
C THR A 208 20.14 -5.90 -14.38
N LEU A 209 19.78 -7.16 -14.17
CA LEU A 209 20.27 -8.02 -13.09
C LEU A 209 20.97 -9.20 -13.74
N LYS A 210 22.20 -9.52 -13.32
CA LYS A 210 23.00 -10.61 -13.87
C LYS A 210 23.69 -11.41 -12.76
N ILE A 211 23.68 -12.73 -12.85
CA ILE A 211 24.34 -13.65 -11.92
C ILE A 211 25.29 -14.57 -12.70
N GLU A 212 26.59 -14.52 -12.37
CA GLU A 212 27.66 -15.34 -12.99
C GLU A 212 28.23 -16.36 -12.00
#